data_AF-A0A077Y2L5-F1
#
_entry.id   AF-A0A077Y2L5-F1
#
_cell.length_a   1.000
_cell.length_b   1.000
_cell.length_c   1.000
_cell.angle_alpha   90.00
_cell.angle_beta   90.00
_cell.angle_gamma   90.00
#
_symmetry.space_group_name_H-M   'P 1'
#
loop_
_entity.id
_entity.type
_entity.pdbx_description
1 polymer ?
#
loop_
_entity_poly.entity_id
_entity_poly.type
_entity_poly.pdbx_seq_one_letter_code
_entity_poly.pdbx_strand_id
1 'polypeptide(L)'
;MQLLQVNAHILKHLISFGIGLRQLCDSARLYYTVVSQIDPDTLKKIYQGAGILGWTHLLHIILVKNLGLPKDKVPFPYPEGWNADWMMDEIWYSGNFGFHDERFKNGKISPFSIRPDGTHRIWKSLRNYFKYAPQEILFFPFVRTYSKFLGIDKD
;
A
#
# COMPACT_ATOMS: atom_id res chain seq x y z
N MET A 1 4.83 8.74 14.94
CA MET A 1 5.73 7.70 14.38
C MET A 1 5.00 6.44 13.93
N GLN A 2 4.04 5.89 14.69
CA GLN A 2 3.33 4.65 14.31
C GLN A 2 2.57 4.73 12.97
N LEU A 3 1.87 5.83 12.69
CA LEU A 3 1.14 6.02 11.42
C LEU A 3 2.04 5.97 10.17
N LEU A 4 3.26 6.50 10.26
CA LEU A 4 4.21 6.44 9.15
C LEU A 4 4.62 5.00 8.89
N GLN A 5 5.02 4.29 9.95
CA GLN A 5 5.48 2.90 9.87
C GLN A 5 4.39 1.99 9.31
N VAL A 6 3.15 2.09 9.81
CA VAL A 6 2.02 1.28 9.33
C VAL A 6 1.74 1.57 7.85
N ASN A 7 1.60 2.83 7.46
CA ASN A 7 1.24 3.15 6.08
C ASN A 7 2.35 2.83 5.08
N ALA A 8 3.61 3.00 5.46
CA ALA A 8 4.76 2.60 4.65
C ALA A 8 4.83 1.07 4.53
N HIS A 9 4.54 0.33 5.61
CA HIS A 9 4.50 -1.13 5.60
C HIS A 9 3.38 -1.66 4.69
N ILE A 10 2.19 -1.05 4.71
CA ILE A 10 1.11 -1.37 3.78
C ILE A 10 1.55 -1.12 2.33
N LEU A 11 2.19 0.01 2.06
CA LEU A 11 2.70 0.34 0.73
C LEU A 11 3.73 -0.69 0.24
N LYS A 12 4.69 -1.07 1.09
CA LYS A 12 5.69 -2.11 0.79
C LYS A 12 5.02 -3.39 0.32
N HIS A 13 4.01 -3.86 1.03
CA HIS A 13 3.28 -5.08 0.67
C HIS A 13 2.50 -4.92 -0.63
N LEU A 14 1.80 -3.79 -0.83
CA LEU A 14 1.09 -3.50 -2.08
C LEU A 14 2.01 -3.53 -3.31
N ILE A 15 3.19 -2.91 -3.20
CA ILE A 15 4.18 -2.89 -4.29
C ILE A 15 4.70 -4.32 -4.56
N SER A 16 4.90 -5.11 -3.51
CA SER A 16 5.56 -6.41 -3.61
C SER A 16 4.63 -7.52 -4.09
N PHE A 17 3.49 -7.68 -3.43
CA PHE A 17 2.65 -8.87 -3.59
C PHE A 17 1.18 -8.73 -3.18
N GLY A 18 0.75 -7.52 -2.81
CA GLY A 18 -0.62 -7.20 -2.37
C GLY A 18 -0.78 -7.15 -0.85
N ILE A 19 -1.96 -6.77 -0.38
CA ILE A 19 -2.33 -6.75 1.05
C ILE A 19 -3.64 -7.49 1.25
N GLY A 20 -3.97 -7.80 2.49
CA GLY A 20 -5.34 -8.16 2.87
C GLY A 20 -6.16 -6.94 3.28
N LEU A 21 -7.47 -7.13 3.35
CA LEU A 21 -8.40 -6.13 3.89
C LEU A 21 -8.06 -5.75 5.34
N ARG A 22 -7.53 -6.71 6.12
CA ARG A 22 -7.18 -6.52 7.53
C ARG A 22 -6.24 -5.33 7.71
N GLN A 23 -5.21 -5.18 6.87
CA GLN A 23 -4.29 -4.05 6.97
C GLN A 23 -4.97 -2.69 6.78
N LEU A 24 -5.99 -2.62 5.91
CA LEU A 24 -6.79 -1.41 5.75
C LEU A 24 -7.66 -1.14 6.98
N CYS A 25 -8.27 -2.19 7.56
CA CYS A 25 -9.01 -2.08 8.82
C CYS A 25 -8.10 -1.61 9.97
N ASP A 26 -6.89 -2.16 10.07
CA ASP A 26 -5.91 -1.76 11.09
C ASP A 26 -5.53 -0.28 10.94
N SER A 27 -5.32 0.18 9.70
CA SER A 27 -5.09 1.60 9.41
C SER A 27 -6.30 2.47 9.76
N ALA A 28 -7.53 2.07 9.40
CA ALA A 28 -8.76 2.78 9.75
C ALA A 28 -8.92 2.91 11.27
N ARG A 29 -8.70 1.82 12.00
CA ARG A 29 -8.75 1.81 13.47
C ARG A 29 -7.68 2.71 14.06
N LEU A 30 -6.45 2.68 13.54
CA LEU A 30 -5.36 3.53 14.00
C LEU A 30 -5.70 5.02 13.79
N TYR A 31 -6.16 5.41 12.61
CA TYR A 31 -6.61 6.79 12.37
C TYR A 31 -7.72 7.20 13.32
N TYR A 32 -8.74 6.35 13.49
CA TYR A 32 -9.85 6.64 14.39
C TYR A 32 -9.41 6.91 15.83
N THR A 33 -8.39 6.19 16.33
CA THR A 33 -7.95 6.28 17.73
C THR A 33 -6.94 7.38 18.00
N VAL A 34 -6.01 7.65 17.08
CA VAL A 34 -4.87 8.53 17.37
C VAL A 34 -4.93 9.90 16.70
N VAL A 35 -5.84 10.14 15.75
CA VAL A 35 -5.85 11.39 14.96
C VAL A 35 -5.95 12.65 15.81
N SER A 36 -6.70 12.62 16.93
CA SER A 36 -6.85 13.76 17.83
C SER A 36 -5.58 14.09 18.63
N GLN A 37 -4.57 13.22 18.59
CA GLN A 37 -3.30 13.37 19.31
C GLN A 37 -2.16 13.79 18.39
N ILE A 38 -2.44 14.03 17.11
CA ILE A 38 -1.43 14.29 16.08
C ILE A 38 -1.66 15.66 15.48
N ASP A 39 -0.57 16.39 15.27
CA ASP A 39 -0.57 17.61 14.47
C ASP A 39 -0.71 17.27 12.96
N PRO A 40 -1.82 17.65 12.31
CA PRO A 40 -2.08 17.36 10.90
C PRO A 40 -0.98 17.83 9.95
N ASP A 41 -0.50 19.05 10.14
CA ASP A 41 0.44 19.69 9.24
C ASP A 41 1.82 19.04 9.32
N THR A 42 2.26 18.68 10.53
CA THR A 42 3.49 17.92 10.75
C THR A 42 3.39 16.55 10.10
N LEU A 43 2.27 15.82 10.29
CA LEU A 43 2.09 14.51 9.68
C LEU A 43 2.11 14.59 8.14
N LYS A 44 1.43 15.60 7.57
CA LYS A 44 1.43 15.83 6.12
C LYS A 44 2.84 16.12 5.59
N LYS A 45 3.61 16.97 6.27
CA LYS A 45 5.02 17.26 5.93
C LYS A 45 5.90 16.01 6.02
N ILE A 46 5.68 15.15 7.02
CA ILE A 46 6.39 13.87 7.15
C ILE A 46 6.09 12.98 5.93
N TYR A 47 4.83 12.81 5.54
CA TYR A 47 4.49 12.00 4.37
C TYR A 47 5.01 12.58 3.05
N GLN A 48 5.04 13.91 2.95
CA GLN A 48 5.63 14.59 1.80
C GLN A 48 7.14 14.37 1.72
N GLY A 49 7.86 14.55 2.84
CA GLY A 49 9.30 14.33 2.92
C GLY A 49 9.69 12.86 2.71
N ALA A 50 8.82 11.93 3.11
CA ALA A 50 8.98 10.49 2.86
C ALA A 50 8.55 10.06 1.44
N GLY A 51 8.03 10.96 0.61
CA GLY A 51 7.63 10.62 -0.77
C GLY A 51 6.36 9.77 -0.91
N ILE A 52 5.59 9.59 0.16
CA ILE A 52 4.40 8.72 0.18
C ILE A 52 3.07 9.49 0.35
N LEU A 53 3.08 10.82 0.27
CA LEU A 53 1.86 11.63 0.42
C LEU A 53 0.78 11.22 -0.60
N GLY A 54 1.16 11.00 -1.86
CA GLY A 54 0.21 10.55 -2.90
C GLY A 54 -0.42 9.20 -2.56
N TRP A 55 0.38 8.24 -2.10
CA TRP A 55 -0.13 6.97 -1.58
C TRP A 55 -1.10 7.18 -0.41
N THR A 56 -0.76 8.03 0.57
CA THR A 56 -1.63 8.26 1.73
C THR A 56 -2.96 8.90 1.37
N HIS A 57 -3.01 9.77 0.34
CA HIS A 57 -4.29 10.28 -0.16
C HIS A 57 -5.18 9.17 -0.74
N LEU A 58 -4.61 8.24 -1.51
CA LEU A 58 -5.37 7.07 -1.98
C LEU A 58 -5.88 6.23 -0.82
N LEU A 59 -5.03 5.97 0.16
CA LEU A 59 -5.42 5.25 1.36
C LEU A 59 -6.59 5.95 2.05
N HIS A 60 -6.51 7.26 2.30
CA HIS A 60 -7.59 8.02 2.94
C HIS A 60 -8.92 7.94 2.19
N ILE A 61 -8.89 8.02 0.86
CA ILE A 61 -10.08 7.83 0.02
C ILE A 61 -10.69 6.45 0.28
N ILE A 62 -9.87 5.39 0.27
CA ILE A 62 -10.32 4.02 0.53
C ILE A 62 -10.90 3.88 1.94
N LEU A 63 -10.22 4.40 2.96
CA LEU A 63 -10.68 4.28 4.34
C LEU A 63 -12.04 4.96 4.54
N VAL A 64 -12.24 6.13 3.93
CA VAL A 64 -13.51 6.86 4.03
C VAL A 64 -14.60 6.20 3.17
N LYS A 65 -14.31 5.96 1.87
CA LYS A 65 -15.31 5.50 0.90
C LYS A 65 -15.71 4.03 1.12
N ASN A 66 -14.75 3.15 1.42
CA ASN A 66 -14.97 1.71 1.45
C ASN A 66 -15.05 1.13 2.86
N LEU A 67 -14.37 1.73 3.84
CA LEU A 67 -14.38 1.27 5.24
C LEU A 67 -15.22 2.14 6.18
N GLY A 68 -15.80 3.24 5.69
CA GLY A 68 -16.68 4.10 6.48
C GLY A 68 -15.97 4.88 7.58
N LEU A 69 -14.66 5.12 7.46
CA LEU A 69 -13.95 6.01 8.36
C LEU A 69 -14.57 7.42 8.26
N PRO A 70 -14.98 8.05 9.38
CA PRO A 70 -15.52 9.41 9.33
C PRO A 70 -14.49 10.39 8.77
N LYS A 71 -14.93 11.35 7.94
CA LYS A 71 -14.02 12.31 7.26
C LYS A 71 -13.21 13.15 8.25
N ASP A 72 -13.76 13.48 9.42
CA ASP A 72 -13.08 14.19 10.51
C ASP A 72 -11.98 13.36 11.20
N LYS A 73 -11.92 12.05 10.93
CA LYS A 73 -10.85 11.17 11.42
C LYS A 73 -9.68 11.04 10.46
N VAL A 74 -9.77 11.68 9.29
CA VAL A 74 -8.61 11.83 8.40
C VAL A 74 -7.87 13.10 8.81
N PRO A 75 -6.54 13.05 9.04
CA PRO A 75 -5.80 14.17 9.61
C PRO A 75 -5.79 15.41 8.71
N PHE A 76 -5.80 15.25 7.39
CA PHE A 76 -5.72 16.35 6.44
C PHE A 76 -6.54 16.07 5.17
N PRO A 77 -6.92 17.10 4.39
CA PRO A 77 -7.69 16.91 3.16
C PRO A 77 -6.95 16.08 2.11
N TYR A 78 -7.69 15.28 1.36
CA TYR A 78 -7.21 14.52 0.19
C TYR A 78 -7.97 14.95 -1.09
N PRO A 79 -7.43 14.70 -2.29
CA PRO A 79 -8.10 15.05 -3.54
C PRO A 79 -9.32 14.15 -3.80
N GLU A 80 -10.54 14.68 -3.61
CA GLU A 80 -11.78 13.89 -3.73
C GLU A 80 -12.02 13.31 -5.14
N GLY A 81 -11.45 13.92 -6.19
CA GLY A 81 -11.58 13.45 -7.58
C GLY A 81 -10.67 12.27 -7.95
N TRP A 82 -9.84 11.76 -7.03
CA TRP A 82 -8.98 10.62 -7.32
C TRP A 82 -9.76 9.31 -7.27
N ASN A 83 -9.63 8.50 -8.32
CA ASN A 83 -10.16 7.14 -8.34
C ASN A 83 -9.25 6.20 -7.54
N ALA A 84 -9.81 5.61 -6.48
CA ALA A 84 -9.16 4.57 -5.68
C ALA A 84 -9.87 3.19 -5.77
N ASP A 85 -10.94 3.09 -6.57
CA ASP A 85 -11.77 1.88 -6.68
C ASP A 85 -10.97 0.71 -7.26
N TRP A 86 -10.11 0.99 -8.24
CA TRP A 86 -9.22 0.01 -8.84
C TRP A 86 -8.39 -0.77 -7.81
N MET A 87 -8.01 -0.12 -6.71
CA MET A 87 -7.20 -0.75 -5.67
C MET A 87 -8.04 -1.65 -4.79
N MET A 88 -9.26 -1.22 -4.45
CA MET A 88 -10.18 -2.05 -3.71
C MET A 88 -10.61 -3.27 -4.52
N ASP A 89 -10.86 -3.12 -5.81
CA ASP A 89 -11.13 -4.23 -6.71
C ASP A 89 -9.97 -5.24 -6.71
N GLU A 90 -8.72 -4.77 -6.80
CA GLU A 90 -7.56 -5.66 -6.73
C GLU A 90 -7.43 -6.35 -5.36
N ILE A 91 -7.68 -5.66 -4.24
CA ILE A 91 -7.63 -6.26 -2.90
C ILE A 91 -8.73 -7.30 -2.72
N TRP A 92 -9.95 -7.01 -3.18
CA TRP A 92 -11.09 -7.92 -3.08
C TRP A 92 -10.88 -9.17 -3.93
N TYR A 93 -10.44 -8.98 -5.16
CA TYR A 93 -10.25 -10.06 -6.11
C TYR A 93 -9.04 -10.94 -5.77
N SER A 94 -7.92 -10.32 -5.42
CA SER A 94 -6.69 -11.06 -5.14
C SER A 94 -6.73 -11.79 -3.78
N GLY A 95 -7.60 -11.35 -2.88
CA GLY A 95 -7.73 -11.89 -1.53
C GLY A 95 -6.50 -11.60 -0.67
N ASN A 96 -6.39 -12.28 0.47
CA ASN A 96 -5.32 -12.04 1.44
C ASN A 96 -3.94 -12.18 0.80
N PHE A 97 -3.24 -11.06 0.63
CA PHE A 97 -1.93 -10.99 -0.03
C PHE A 97 -1.90 -11.66 -1.40
N GLY A 98 -2.97 -11.65 -2.18
CA GLY A 98 -2.94 -12.22 -3.53
C GLY A 98 -2.78 -13.75 -3.61
N PHE A 99 -2.93 -14.48 -2.50
CA PHE A 99 -2.84 -15.95 -2.45
C PHE A 99 -4.05 -16.65 -3.09
N HIS A 100 -5.19 -15.96 -3.16
CA HIS A 100 -6.45 -16.52 -3.66
C HIS A 100 -6.82 -15.96 -5.04
N ASP A 101 -5.85 -15.40 -5.76
CA ASP A 101 -6.08 -14.75 -7.05
C ASP A 101 -6.17 -15.79 -8.17
N GLU A 102 -7.40 -16.13 -8.58
CA GLU A 102 -7.67 -17.16 -9.57
C GLU A 102 -7.05 -16.87 -10.94
N ARG A 103 -6.83 -15.58 -11.29
CA ARG A 103 -6.18 -15.15 -12.56
C ARG A 103 -4.80 -15.75 -12.74
N PHE A 104 -4.11 -16.07 -11.64
CA PHE A 104 -2.72 -16.54 -11.65
C PHE A 104 -2.59 -18.00 -11.19
N LYS A 105 -3.69 -18.72 -10.93
CA LYS A 105 -3.65 -20.10 -10.42
C LYS A 105 -2.85 -21.06 -11.33
N ASN A 106 -2.88 -20.82 -12.63
CA ASN A 106 -2.17 -21.60 -13.66
C ASN A 106 -0.92 -20.88 -14.21
N GLY A 107 -0.47 -19.81 -13.55
CA GLY A 107 0.66 -18.99 -13.99
C GLY A 107 2.01 -19.71 -13.86
N LYS A 108 3.03 -19.22 -14.56
CA LYS A 108 4.38 -19.81 -14.50
C LYS A 108 5.13 -19.29 -13.27
N ILE A 109 5.81 -20.19 -12.57
CA ILE A 109 6.75 -19.82 -11.50
C ILE A 109 8.07 -19.43 -12.17
N SER A 110 8.64 -18.29 -11.80
CA SER A 110 9.95 -17.84 -12.30
C SER A 110 11.00 -17.90 -11.18
N PRO A 111 12.30 -18.01 -11.51
CA PRO A 111 13.36 -17.97 -10.50
C PRO A 111 13.36 -16.70 -9.63
N PHE A 112 12.71 -15.63 -10.12
CA PHE A 112 12.64 -14.35 -9.44
C PHE A 112 11.45 -14.22 -8.48
N SER A 113 10.45 -15.11 -8.58
CA SER A 113 9.23 -15.09 -7.78
C SER A 113 8.70 -16.49 -7.48
N ILE A 114 8.53 -16.78 -6.19
CA ILE A 114 7.88 -18.01 -5.67
C ILE A 114 6.39 -18.07 -6.07
N ARG A 115 5.81 -16.91 -6.44
CA ARG A 115 4.40 -16.79 -6.83
C ARG A 115 4.21 -16.95 -8.35
N PRO A 116 3.16 -17.67 -8.79
CA PRO A 116 2.78 -17.74 -10.19
C PRO A 116 2.65 -16.34 -10.82
N ASP A 117 3.26 -16.17 -12.00
CA ASP A 117 3.33 -14.93 -12.78
C ASP A 117 3.78 -13.70 -11.95
N GLY A 118 4.56 -13.92 -10.90
CA GLY A 118 4.85 -12.85 -9.95
C GLY A 118 5.58 -11.66 -10.56
N THR A 119 6.43 -11.85 -11.59
CA THR A 119 7.07 -10.75 -12.32
C THR A 119 6.05 -9.83 -12.99
N HIS A 120 5.01 -10.40 -13.60
CA HIS A 120 3.91 -9.64 -14.18
C HIS A 120 3.13 -8.89 -13.08
N ARG A 121 2.84 -9.55 -11.96
CA ARG A 121 2.13 -8.94 -10.82
C ARG A 121 2.90 -7.75 -10.23
N ILE A 122 4.22 -7.90 -10.06
CA ILE A 122 5.10 -6.83 -9.61
C ILE A 122 5.08 -5.68 -10.61
N TRP A 123 5.26 -5.95 -11.91
CA TRP A 123 5.27 -4.90 -12.93
C TRP A 123 3.95 -4.13 -12.98
N LYS A 124 2.82 -4.84 -12.91
CA LYS A 124 1.48 -4.23 -12.80
C LYS A 124 1.39 -3.32 -11.57
N SER A 125 1.87 -3.79 -10.42
CA SER A 125 1.89 -2.99 -9.19
C SER A 125 2.77 -1.74 -9.35
N LEU A 126 4.01 -1.88 -9.82
CA LEU A 126 4.91 -0.75 -10.06
C LEU A 126 4.25 0.32 -10.95
N ARG A 127 3.60 -0.09 -12.05
CA ARG A 127 2.88 0.82 -12.94
C ARG A 127 1.75 1.56 -12.23
N ASN A 128 0.94 0.84 -11.45
CA ASN A 128 -0.23 1.41 -10.77
C ASN A 128 0.16 2.40 -9.68
N TYR A 129 1.23 2.11 -8.92
CA TYR A 129 1.66 2.93 -7.79
C TYR A 129 2.67 4.04 -8.14
N PHE A 130 3.25 4.02 -9.35
CA PHE A 130 4.24 5.02 -9.78
C PHE A 130 3.74 6.46 -9.65
N LYS A 131 2.46 6.71 -9.96
CA LYS A 131 1.83 8.04 -9.82
C LYS A 131 1.78 8.54 -8.37
N TYR A 132 1.76 7.63 -7.39
CA TYR A 132 1.41 7.91 -6.01
C TYR A 132 2.59 7.84 -5.04
N ALA A 133 3.61 7.04 -5.36
CA ALA A 133 4.84 6.90 -4.57
C ALA A 133 6.06 6.63 -5.48
N PRO A 134 6.42 7.54 -6.40
CA PRO A 134 7.42 7.29 -7.44
C PRO A 134 8.80 6.93 -6.87
N GLN A 135 9.21 7.55 -5.77
CA GLN A 135 10.48 7.26 -5.10
C GLN A 135 10.54 5.80 -4.63
N GLU A 136 9.50 5.34 -3.93
CA GLU A 136 9.40 3.95 -3.47
C GLU A 136 9.44 2.97 -4.65
N ILE A 137 8.75 3.28 -5.76
CA ILE A 137 8.76 2.45 -6.97
C ILE A 137 10.14 2.38 -7.62
N LEU A 138 10.86 3.50 -7.68
CA LEU A 138 12.20 3.57 -8.26
C LEU A 138 13.24 2.83 -7.39
N PHE A 139 13.12 2.92 -6.07
CA PHE A 139 14.05 2.25 -5.14
C PHE A 139 13.70 0.78 -4.88
N PHE A 140 12.46 0.37 -5.15
CA PHE A 140 11.98 -0.99 -4.88
C PHE A 140 12.87 -2.11 -5.45
N PRO A 141 13.34 -2.08 -6.72
CA PRO A 141 14.22 -3.12 -7.24
C PRO A 141 15.53 -3.24 -6.46
N PHE A 142 16.12 -2.10 -6.06
CA PHE A 142 17.38 -2.07 -5.30
C PHE A 142 17.21 -2.62 -3.88
N VAL A 143 16.16 -2.19 -3.19
CA VAL A 143 15.86 -2.68 -1.83
C VAL A 143 15.60 -4.19 -1.88
N ARG A 144 14.85 -4.66 -2.86
CA ARG A 144 14.52 -6.09 -2.98
C ARG A 144 15.73 -6.97 -3.29
N THR A 145 16.61 -6.55 -4.19
CA THR A 145 17.85 -7.32 -4.47
C THR A 145 18.78 -7.31 -3.27
N TYR A 146 18.89 -6.17 -2.59
CA TYR A 146 19.67 -6.04 -1.36
C TYR A 146 19.13 -6.91 -0.21
N SER A 147 17.82 -6.91 0.03
CA SER A 147 17.17 -7.75 1.05
C SER A 147 17.36 -9.24 0.77
N LYS A 148 17.26 -9.66 -0.50
CA LYS A 148 17.55 -11.04 -0.91
C LYS A 148 19.01 -11.41 -0.68
N PHE A 149 19.95 -10.51 -0.99
CA PHE A 149 21.38 -10.72 -0.77
C PHE A 149 21.72 -10.90 0.72
N LEU A 150 21.09 -10.12 1.59
CA LEU A 150 21.31 -10.22 3.04
C LEU A 150 20.53 -11.36 3.72
N GLY A 151 19.61 -12.03 3.03
CA GLY A 151 18.75 -13.06 3.63
C GLY A 151 17.76 -12.51 4.67
N ILE A 152 17.46 -11.21 4.65
CA ILE A 152 16.57 -10.52 5.61
C ILE A 152 15.14 -10.41 5.05
N ASP A 153 14.84 -11.08 3.93
CA ASP A 153 13.49 -11.15 3.36
C ASP A 153 12.61 -12.09 4.22
N LYS A 154 12.37 -11.71 5.48
CA LYS A 154 11.50 -12.36 6.46
C LYS A 154 10.28 -11.46 6.71
N ASP A 155 9.42 -11.35 5.70
CA ASP A 155 8.04 -10.89 5.87
C ASP A 155 7.09 -12.08 5.66
#